data_AF-A0A2Z2HKK3-F1
#
_entry.id   AF-A0A2Z2HKK3-F1
#
_cell.length_a   1.000
_cell.length_b   1.000
_cell.length_c   1.000
_cell.angle_alpha   90.00
_cell.angle_beta   90.00
_cell.angle_gamma   90.00
#
_symmetry.space_group_name_H-M   'P 1'
#
loop_
_entity.id
_entity.type
_entity.pdbx_description
1 polymer ?
#
loop_
_entity_poly.entity_id
_entity_poly.type
_entity_poly.pdbx_seq_one_letter_code
_entity_poly.pdbx_strand_id
1 'polypeptide(L)'
;MTAANAQTTTKATTQEGAAPMTSHMTRHEQTRNEYLSQREMLTDLQQRVERFSKGAAAAWEEADSNDRRWRDLLRESNGELIKEIRQIKRSVSESRETAEELESMAGELQAPLIEQHIAVIDARRQYEGAQQQAWGLEVEQAFEKATAALLDLPEGRHLLSLLPEVKRKTDHDVMSEPNNQEHGPADHRARVEQELAKRFQQKLAERLMGLTRRIDPEQETPAAPESLTVLRVVPLLACEQQYNGPKNSIQQRARELESQRQQTH
;
A
#
# COMPACT_ATOMS: atom_id res chain seq x y z
N MET A 1 -63.20 -28.01 -17.56
CA MET A 1 -63.70 -26.63 -17.65
C MET A 1 -63.29 -25.92 -16.36
N THR A 2 -62.14 -25.25 -16.29
CA THR A 2 -61.76 -23.89 -16.76
C THR A 2 -61.64 -22.94 -15.56
N ALA A 3 -60.42 -22.40 -15.38
CA ALA A 3 -60.06 -21.08 -14.82
C ALA A 3 -60.39 -20.78 -13.34
N ALA A 4 -59.68 -19.93 -12.59
CA ALA A 4 -58.35 -19.30 -12.59
C ALA A 4 -58.34 -18.34 -11.38
N ASN A 5 -57.14 -17.95 -10.91
CA ASN A 5 -56.83 -16.74 -10.11
C ASN A 5 -57.29 -16.68 -8.63
N ALA A 6 -56.56 -16.06 -7.69
CA ALA A 6 -55.32 -15.28 -7.73
C ALA A 6 -54.64 -15.23 -6.35
N GLN A 7 -53.30 -15.07 -6.42
CA GLN A 7 -52.38 -14.32 -5.54
C GLN A 7 -52.86 -13.74 -4.20
N THR A 8 -52.07 -14.04 -3.16
CA THR A 8 -51.45 -13.11 -2.18
C THR A 8 -50.55 -13.98 -1.29
N THR A 9 -49.27 -13.70 -1.08
CA THR A 9 -48.77 -12.68 -0.18
C THR A 9 -47.26 -12.49 -0.43
N THR A 10 -46.89 -11.29 -0.85
CA THR A 10 -45.75 -10.47 -0.41
C THR A 10 -44.66 -11.13 0.47
N LYS A 11 -43.40 -11.06 0.00
CA LYS A 11 -42.40 -10.13 0.54
C LYS A 11 -41.19 -10.03 -0.40
N ALA A 12 -41.16 -8.91 -1.13
CA ALA A 12 -39.92 -8.30 -1.55
C ALA A 12 -39.17 -7.82 -0.30
N THR A 13 -37.94 -8.29 -0.11
CA THR A 13 -36.98 -7.59 0.74
C THR A 13 -36.14 -6.74 -0.18
N THR A 14 -36.49 -5.46 -0.19
CA THR A 14 -35.78 -4.32 -0.76
C THR A 14 -34.29 -4.41 -0.45
N GLN A 15 -33.46 -4.51 -1.50
CA GLN A 15 -32.07 -4.05 -1.43
C GLN A 15 -32.13 -2.53 -1.28
N GLU A 16 -31.79 -2.04 -0.09
CA GLU A 16 -31.43 -0.64 0.13
C GLU A 16 -30.27 -0.28 -0.80
N GLY A 17 -30.51 0.70 -1.67
CA GLY A 17 -29.58 1.13 -2.69
C GLY A 17 -28.33 1.74 -2.08
N ALA A 18 -27.21 1.03 -2.23
CA ALA A 18 -25.91 1.67 -2.20
C ALA A 18 -25.90 2.74 -3.31
N ALA A 19 -25.70 4.01 -2.93
CA ALA A 19 -25.46 5.06 -3.91
C ALA A 19 -24.33 4.62 -4.85
N PRO A 20 -24.43 4.85 -6.18
CA PRO A 20 -23.40 4.44 -7.10
C PRO A 20 -22.07 5.08 -6.68
N MET A 21 -21.12 4.22 -6.29
CA MET A 21 -19.79 4.63 -5.88
C MET A 21 -19.13 5.37 -7.06
N THR A 22 -18.52 6.52 -6.77
CA THR A 22 -17.84 7.34 -7.77
C THR A 22 -16.72 6.55 -8.45
N SER A 23 -16.42 6.82 -9.72
CA SER A 23 -15.50 5.98 -10.49
C SER A 23 -14.10 5.87 -9.88
N HIS A 24 -13.61 6.92 -9.22
CA HIS A 24 -12.33 6.91 -8.51
C HIS A 24 -12.36 6.05 -7.24
N MET A 25 -13.48 6.03 -6.51
CA MET A 25 -13.65 5.17 -5.34
C MET A 25 -13.75 3.70 -5.74
N THR A 26 -14.45 3.38 -6.82
CA THR A 26 -14.49 2.03 -7.40
C THR A 26 -13.10 1.58 -7.84
N ARG A 27 -12.32 2.45 -8.50
CA ARG A 27 -10.94 2.14 -8.91
C ARG A 27 -10.01 1.91 -7.71
N HIS A 28 -10.13 2.73 -6.67
CA HIS A 28 -9.41 2.53 -5.41
C HIS A 28 -9.74 1.16 -4.80
N GLU A 29 -11.02 0.80 -4.73
CA GLU A 29 -11.43 -0.50 -4.18
C GLU A 29 -10.91 -1.68 -5.01
N GLN A 30 -10.98 -1.60 -6.34
CA GLN A 30 -10.46 -2.62 -7.25
C GLN A 30 -8.96 -2.83 -7.06
N THR A 31 -8.17 -1.75 -7.10
CA THR A 31 -6.71 -1.82 -6.95
C THR A 31 -6.29 -2.24 -5.54
N ARG A 32 -7.07 -1.86 -4.52
CA ARG A 32 -6.88 -2.35 -3.14
C ARG A 32 -7.10 -3.85 -3.06
N ASN A 33 -8.20 -4.36 -3.63
CA ASN A 33 -8.52 -5.79 -3.59
C ASN A 33 -7.50 -6.61 -4.40
N GLU A 34 -7.02 -6.08 -5.51
CA GLU A 34 -5.93 -6.68 -6.27
C GLU A 34 -4.63 -6.74 -5.45
N TYR A 35 -4.22 -5.63 -4.82
CA TYR A 35 -3.05 -5.62 -3.94
C TYR A 35 -3.18 -6.66 -2.80
N LEU A 36 -4.35 -6.73 -2.15
CA LEU A 36 -4.60 -7.70 -1.08
C LEU A 36 -4.53 -9.14 -1.57
N SER A 37 -5.11 -9.45 -2.74
CA SER A 37 -5.02 -10.78 -3.36
C SER A 37 -3.58 -11.17 -3.69
N GLN A 38 -2.79 -10.25 -4.28
CA GLN A 38 -1.37 -10.50 -4.56
C GLN A 38 -0.57 -10.74 -3.26
N ARG A 39 -0.92 -10.03 -2.20
CA ARG A 39 -0.29 -10.13 -0.89
C ARG A 39 -0.62 -11.45 -0.17
N GLU A 40 -1.85 -11.94 -0.31
CA GLU A 40 -2.24 -13.27 0.19
C GLU A 40 -1.44 -14.36 -0.53
N MET A 41 -1.37 -14.32 -1.86
CA MET A 41 -0.58 -15.27 -2.65
C MET A 41 0.91 -15.26 -2.29
N LEU A 42 1.50 -14.07 -2.03
CA LEU A 42 2.88 -13.96 -1.56
C LEU A 42 3.08 -14.66 -0.21
N THR A 43 2.15 -14.45 0.72
CA THR A 43 2.22 -15.02 2.07
C THR A 43 2.15 -16.55 2.02
N ASP A 44 1.23 -17.09 1.23
CA ASP A 44 1.09 -18.53 1.04
C ASP A 44 2.35 -19.15 0.43
N LEU A 45 2.94 -18.48 -0.57
CA LEU A 45 4.15 -18.95 -1.22
C LEU A 45 5.36 -18.94 -0.27
N GLN A 46 5.50 -17.90 0.55
CA GLN A 46 6.53 -17.83 1.59
C GLN A 46 6.39 -18.95 2.61
N GLN A 47 5.17 -19.22 3.07
CA GLN A 47 4.91 -20.33 4.00
C GLN A 47 5.25 -21.69 3.39
N ARG A 48 5.01 -21.88 2.09
CA ARG A 48 5.38 -23.12 1.39
C ARG A 48 6.89 -23.29 1.31
N VAL A 49 7.63 -22.24 0.92
CA VAL A 49 9.09 -22.24 0.92
C VAL A 49 9.64 -22.54 2.31
N GLU A 50 9.15 -21.83 3.33
CA GLU A 50 9.58 -22.03 4.72
C GLU A 50 9.30 -23.46 5.22
N ARG A 51 8.15 -24.04 4.86
CA ARG A 51 7.81 -25.42 5.20
C ARG A 51 8.79 -26.41 4.58
N PHE A 52 9.13 -26.27 3.30
CA PHE A 52 10.09 -27.14 2.63
C PHE A 52 11.50 -26.97 3.22
N SER A 53 11.96 -25.73 3.43
CA SER A 53 13.28 -25.48 4.03
C SER A 53 13.40 -26.03 5.45
N LYS A 54 12.36 -25.87 6.29
CA LYS A 54 12.33 -26.47 7.64
C LYS A 54 12.27 -28.00 7.60
N GLY A 55 11.50 -28.57 6.66
CA GLY A 55 11.44 -30.01 6.45
C GLY A 55 12.79 -30.58 6.04
N ALA A 56 13.49 -29.93 5.11
CA ALA A 56 14.84 -30.29 4.70
C ALA A 56 15.83 -30.25 5.87
N ALA A 57 15.82 -29.16 6.65
CA ALA A 57 16.69 -29.03 7.82
C ALA A 57 16.45 -30.13 8.86
N ALA A 58 15.19 -30.48 9.12
CA ALA A 58 14.84 -31.56 10.03
C ALA A 58 15.30 -32.93 9.50
N ALA A 59 15.13 -33.19 8.20
CA ALA A 59 15.58 -34.43 7.58
C ALA A 59 17.12 -34.57 7.57
N TRP A 60 17.86 -33.46 7.40
CA TRP A 60 19.32 -33.44 7.58
C TRP A 60 19.74 -33.75 9.02
N GLU A 61 19.08 -33.14 10.01
CA GLU A 61 19.36 -33.41 11.42
C GLU A 61 19.07 -34.87 11.79
N GLU A 62 17.99 -35.44 11.26
CA GLU A 62 17.67 -36.86 11.43
C GLU A 62 18.72 -37.76 10.76
N ALA A 63 19.14 -37.44 9.53
CA ALA A 63 20.19 -38.17 8.84
C ALA A 63 21.51 -38.18 9.63
N ASP A 64 21.91 -37.04 10.18
CA ASP A 64 23.14 -36.90 10.97
C ASP A 64 23.04 -37.65 12.31
N SER A 65 21.90 -37.56 12.98
CA SER A 65 21.64 -38.31 14.22
C SER A 65 21.70 -39.82 13.96
N ASN A 66 21.03 -40.29 12.91
CA ASN A 66 21.03 -41.70 12.51
C ASN A 66 22.43 -42.17 12.07
N ASP A 67 23.23 -41.33 11.40
CA ASP A 67 24.58 -41.69 10.96
C ASP A 67 25.54 -41.82 12.16
N ARG A 68 25.42 -40.95 13.16
CA ARG A 68 26.16 -41.09 14.43
C ARG A 68 25.78 -42.39 15.13
N ARG A 69 24.47 -42.65 15.31
CA ARG A 69 23.98 -43.89 15.93
C ARG A 69 24.42 -45.15 15.18
N TRP A 70 24.39 -45.11 13.85
CA TRP A 70 24.87 -46.22 13.02
C TRP A 70 26.36 -46.51 13.26
N ARG A 71 27.20 -45.47 13.29
CA ARG A 71 28.64 -45.61 13.57
C ARG A 71 28.91 -46.16 14.96
N ASP A 72 28.15 -45.71 15.96
CA ASP A 72 28.32 -46.17 17.34
C ASP A 72 27.96 -47.66 17.47
N LEU A 73 26.80 -48.07 16.94
CA LEU A 73 26.39 -49.49 16.93
C LEU A 73 27.35 -50.38 16.13
N LEU A 74 27.91 -49.87 15.03
CA LEU A 74 28.89 -50.61 14.24
C LEU A 74 30.22 -50.79 15.01
N ARG A 75 30.62 -49.82 15.83
CA ARG A 75 31.79 -49.96 16.71
C ARG A 75 31.51 -50.96 17.82
N GLU A 76 30.34 -50.88 18.45
CA GLU A 76 29.92 -51.79 19.52
C GLU A 76 29.81 -53.24 19.05
N SER A 77 29.35 -53.46 17.81
CA SER A 77 29.27 -54.79 17.20
C SER A 77 30.59 -55.30 16.63
N ASN A 78 31.71 -54.61 16.84
CA ASN A 78 33.00 -54.92 16.23
C ASN A 78 32.93 -55.07 14.70
N GLY A 79 32.06 -54.30 14.04
CA GLY A 79 31.85 -54.34 12.60
C GLY A 79 30.85 -55.39 12.11
N GLU A 80 30.19 -56.15 13.00
CA GLU A 80 29.17 -57.12 12.59
C GLU A 80 27.90 -56.41 12.08
N LEU A 81 27.50 -56.70 10.84
CA LEU A 81 26.35 -56.07 10.17
C LEU A 81 25.03 -56.79 10.45
N ILE A 82 24.54 -56.67 11.69
CA ILE A 82 23.23 -57.16 12.09
C ILE A 82 22.07 -56.34 11.48
N LYS A 83 20.85 -56.90 11.51
CA LYS A 83 19.65 -56.32 10.86
C LYS A 83 19.38 -54.86 11.29
N GLU A 84 19.55 -54.56 12.58
CA GLU A 84 19.32 -53.22 13.14
C GLU A 84 20.31 -52.19 12.55
N ILE A 85 21.60 -52.52 12.47
CA ILE A 85 22.63 -51.64 11.89
C ILE A 85 22.35 -51.35 10.42
N ARG A 86 21.89 -52.36 9.65
CA ARG A 86 21.48 -52.16 8.25
C ARG A 86 20.20 -51.34 8.12
N GLN A 87 19.28 -51.42 9.08
CA GLN A 87 18.07 -50.61 9.10
C GLN A 87 18.40 -49.15 9.32
N ILE A 88 19.24 -48.84 10.31
CA ILE A 88 19.65 -47.46 10.60
C ILE A 88 20.47 -46.90 9.43
N LYS A 89 21.34 -47.70 8.80
CA LYS A 89 22.05 -47.22 7.61
C LYS A 89 21.12 -46.86 6.45
N ARG A 90 20.02 -47.60 6.27
CA ARG A 90 19.00 -47.27 5.27
C ARG A 90 18.25 -45.99 5.64
N SER A 91 17.86 -45.81 6.91
CA SER A 91 17.17 -44.59 7.33
C SER A 91 18.03 -43.34 7.16
N VAL A 92 19.37 -43.43 7.30
CA VAL A 92 20.29 -42.32 6.95
C VAL A 92 20.14 -41.92 5.49
N SER A 93 20.18 -42.89 4.57
CA SER A 93 20.05 -42.62 3.13
C SER A 93 18.68 -42.06 2.78
N GLU A 94 17.60 -42.64 3.31
CA GLU A 94 16.22 -42.18 3.11
C GLU A 94 16.02 -40.74 3.61
N SER A 95 16.60 -40.40 4.77
CA SER A 95 16.51 -39.05 5.35
C SER A 95 17.27 -38.02 4.50
N ARG A 96 18.46 -38.38 3.97
CA ARG A 96 19.23 -37.49 3.08
C ARG A 96 18.52 -37.25 1.75
N GLU A 97 18.01 -38.31 1.13
CA GLU A 97 17.24 -38.21 -0.12
C GLU A 97 16.00 -37.33 0.08
N THR A 98 15.30 -37.50 1.22
CA THR A 98 14.17 -36.64 1.58
C THR A 98 14.60 -35.19 1.77
N ALA A 99 15.74 -34.94 2.40
CA ALA A 99 16.26 -33.59 2.60
C ALA A 99 16.60 -32.91 1.26
N GLU A 100 17.32 -33.60 0.38
CA GLU A 100 17.70 -33.11 -0.95
C GLU A 100 16.47 -32.80 -1.82
N GLU A 101 15.44 -33.65 -1.79
CA GLU A 101 14.19 -33.42 -2.52
C GLU A 101 13.44 -32.20 -1.98
N LEU A 102 13.37 -32.02 -0.65
CA LEU A 102 12.75 -30.85 -0.04
C LEU A 102 13.52 -29.55 -0.33
N GLU A 103 14.85 -29.60 -0.40
CA GLU A 103 15.68 -28.46 -0.83
C GLU A 103 15.43 -28.12 -2.30
N SER A 104 15.33 -29.14 -3.16
CA SER A 104 14.99 -28.96 -4.57
C SER A 104 13.62 -28.27 -4.72
N MET A 105 12.59 -28.78 -4.03
CA MET A 105 11.25 -28.16 -4.02
C MET A 105 11.27 -26.72 -3.49
N ALA A 106 12.06 -26.43 -2.45
CA ALA A 106 12.22 -25.06 -1.95
C ALA A 106 12.92 -24.15 -2.98
N GLY A 107 13.90 -24.69 -3.71
CA GLY A 107 14.63 -24.02 -4.78
C GLY A 107 13.75 -23.69 -5.99
N GLU A 108 12.90 -24.63 -6.42
CA GLU A 108 11.93 -24.45 -7.50
C GLU A 108 10.95 -23.30 -7.23
N LEU A 109 10.59 -23.09 -5.96
CA LEU A 109 9.69 -22.01 -5.55
C LEU A 109 10.36 -20.64 -5.45
N GLN A 110 11.69 -20.52 -5.54
CA GLN A 110 12.37 -19.23 -5.43
C GLN A 110 12.05 -18.29 -6.59
N ALA A 111 12.05 -18.78 -7.83
CA ALA A 111 11.72 -17.94 -8.99
C ALA A 111 10.26 -17.44 -8.94
N PRO A 112 9.24 -18.29 -8.71
CA PRO A 112 7.87 -17.84 -8.46
C PRO A 112 7.76 -16.85 -7.30
N LEU A 113 8.56 -17.02 -6.23
CA LEU A 113 8.56 -16.12 -5.08
C LEU A 113 9.05 -14.71 -5.44
N ILE A 114 10.10 -14.61 -6.26
CA ILE A 114 10.62 -13.34 -6.76
C ILE A 114 9.60 -12.67 -7.68
N GLU A 115 8.98 -13.41 -8.59
CA GLU A 115 7.94 -12.89 -9.48
C GLU A 115 6.74 -12.37 -8.67
N GLN A 116 6.32 -13.10 -7.64
CA GLN A 116 5.23 -12.69 -6.78
C GLN A 116 5.56 -11.44 -5.96
N HIS A 117 6.81 -11.30 -5.49
CA HIS A 117 7.27 -10.06 -4.86
C HIS A 117 7.16 -8.86 -5.81
N ILE A 118 7.53 -9.02 -7.08
CA ILE A 118 7.37 -7.97 -8.10
C ILE A 118 5.89 -7.64 -8.31
N ALA A 119 5.03 -8.64 -8.44
CA ALA A 119 3.59 -8.46 -8.62
C ALA A 119 2.95 -7.67 -7.46
N VAL A 120 3.33 -7.97 -6.22
CA VAL A 120 2.87 -7.22 -5.03
C VAL A 120 3.35 -5.77 -5.06
N ILE A 121 4.62 -5.52 -5.43
CA ILE A 121 5.15 -4.15 -5.54
C ILE A 121 4.40 -3.34 -6.60
N ASP A 122 4.13 -3.94 -7.75
CA ASP A 122 3.44 -3.25 -8.84
C ASP A 122 1.96 -3.01 -8.52
N ALA A 123 1.27 -4.00 -7.95
CA ALA A 123 -0.12 -3.84 -7.47
C ALA A 123 -0.20 -2.75 -6.39
N ARG A 124 0.80 -2.68 -5.50
CA ARG A 124 0.86 -1.63 -4.47
C ARG A 124 1.03 -0.23 -5.06
N ARG A 125 1.90 -0.05 -6.05
CA ARG A 125 2.07 1.24 -6.74
C ARG A 125 0.76 1.70 -7.38
N GLN A 126 0.02 0.78 -7.99
CA GLN A 126 -1.27 1.08 -8.60
C GLN A 126 -2.31 1.47 -7.54
N TYR A 127 -2.34 0.74 -6.42
CA TYR A 127 -3.18 1.05 -5.27
C TYR A 127 -2.87 2.43 -4.68
N GLU A 128 -1.60 2.75 -4.39
CA GLU A 128 -1.19 4.04 -3.84
C GLU A 128 -1.54 5.20 -4.80
N GLY A 129 -1.34 5.00 -6.11
CA GLY A 129 -1.74 5.97 -7.12
C GLY A 129 -3.26 6.20 -7.16
N ALA A 130 -4.06 5.12 -7.14
CA ALA A 130 -5.52 5.23 -7.12
C ALA A 130 -6.05 5.85 -5.83
N GLN A 131 -5.43 5.51 -4.69
CA GLN A 131 -5.74 6.09 -3.38
C GLN A 131 -5.46 7.59 -3.36
N GLN A 132 -4.27 8.03 -3.82
CA GLN A 132 -3.92 9.45 -3.85
C GLN A 132 -4.87 10.25 -4.74
N GLN A 133 -5.23 9.69 -5.91
CA GLN A 133 -6.20 10.32 -6.81
C GLN A 133 -7.58 10.42 -6.15
N ALA A 134 -8.07 9.34 -5.55
CA ALA A 134 -9.35 9.33 -4.86
C ALA A 134 -9.37 10.30 -3.67
N TRP A 135 -8.29 10.33 -2.88
CA TRP A 135 -8.13 11.26 -1.76
C TRP A 135 -8.18 12.71 -2.22
N GLY A 136 -7.45 13.07 -3.28
CA GLY A 136 -7.48 14.43 -3.83
C GLY A 136 -8.89 14.87 -4.19
N LEU A 137 -9.62 14.04 -4.94
CA LEU A 137 -10.99 14.34 -5.37
C LEU A 137 -11.98 14.41 -4.20
N GLU A 138 -11.90 13.49 -3.24
CA GLU A 138 -12.80 13.48 -2.08
C GLU A 138 -12.54 14.66 -1.14
N VAL A 139 -11.28 15.06 -0.95
CA VAL A 139 -10.94 16.26 -0.18
C VAL A 139 -11.45 17.52 -0.89
N GLU A 140 -11.24 17.63 -2.20
CA GLU A 140 -11.73 18.77 -2.99
C GLU A 140 -13.26 18.87 -2.91
N GLN A 141 -13.98 17.76 -3.11
CA GLN A 141 -15.44 17.73 -3.00
C GLN A 141 -15.94 18.06 -1.58
N ALA A 142 -15.28 17.54 -0.55
CA ALA A 142 -15.61 17.85 0.83
C ALA A 142 -15.37 19.35 1.13
N PHE A 143 -14.27 19.90 0.63
CA PHE A 143 -13.94 21.32 0.76
C PHE A 143 -14.94 22.21 0.02
N GLU A 144 -15.32 21.87 -1.21
CA GLU A 144 -16.33 22.59 -1.98
C GLU A 144 -17.69 22.58 -1.27
N LYS A 145 -18.13 21.42 -0.77
CA LYS A 145 -19.37 21.31 0.02
C LYS A 145 -19.32 22.14 1.30
N ALA A 146 -18.22 22.08 2.04
CA ALA A 146 -18.03 22.87 3.26
C ALA A 146 -18.00 24.37 2.97
N THR A 147 -17.37 24.76 1.86
CA THR A 147 -17.33 26.16 1.41
C THR A 147 -18.73 26.62 1.01
N ALA A 148 -19.46 25.84 0.21
CA ALA A 148 -20.85 26.15 -0.16
C ALA A 148 -21.74 26.31 1.08
N ALA A 149 -21.64 25.39 2.04
CA ALA A 149 -22.37 25.47 3.31
C ALA A 149 -22.00 26.73 4.12
N LEU A 150 -20.71 27.10 4.16
CA LEU A 150 -20.27 28.35 4.78
C LEU A 150 -20.89 29.57 4.09
N LEU A 151 -20.99 29.56 2.76
CA LEU A 151 -21.58 30.65 1.99
C LEU A 151 -23.10 30.73 2.09
N ASP A 152 -23.76 29.69 2.57
CA ASP A 152 -25.18 29.75 2.90
C ASP A 152 -25.43 30.47 4.23
N LEU A 153 -24.43 30.57 5.10
CA LEU A 153 -24.50 31.33 6.35
C LEU A 153 -24.34 32.84 6.10
N PRO A 154 -25.10 33.70 6.82
CA PRO A 154 -24.99 35.15 6.67
C PRO A 154 -23.59 35.67 7.04
N GLU A 155 -22.93 35.06 8.02
CA GLU A 155 -21.56 35.38 8.43
C GLU A 155 -20.55 35.06 7.32
N GLY A 156 -20.73 33.94 6.61
CA GLY A 156 -19.87 33.57 5.49
C GLY A 156 -20.03 34.51 4.29
N ARG A 157 -21.26 34.94 3.98
CA ARG A 157 -21.51 35.97 2.96
C ARG A 157 -20.91 37.31 3.35
N HIS A 158 -21.01 37.69 4.62
CA HIS A 158 -20.39 38.91 5.11
C HIS A 158 -18.86 38.85 5.00
N LEU A 159 -18.24 37.70 5.35
CA LEU A 159 -16.81 37.49 5.17
C LEU A 159 -16.38 37.66 3.70
N LEU A 160 -17.11 37.07 2.74
CA LEU A 160 -16.83 37.27 1.31
C LEU A 160 -16.95 38.75 0.89
N SER A 161 -17.95 39.46 1.43
CA SER A 161 -18.14 40.89 1.12
C SER A 161 -16.99 41.77 1.60
N LEU A 162 -16.25 41.34 2.63
CA LEU A 162 -15.09 42.06 3.17
C LEU A 162 -13.77 41.72 2.45
N LEU A 163 -13.69 40.61 1.71
CA LEU A 163 -12.47 40.21 0.99
C LEU A 163 -11.96 41.28 0.02
N PRO A 164 -12.80 41.96 -0.79
CA PRO A 164 -12.35 43.06 -1.65
C PRO A 164 -11.71 44.21 -0.87
N GLU A 165 -12.25 44.55 0.31
CA GLU A 165 -11.70 45.65 1.13
C GLU A 165 -10.35 45.26 1.75
N VAL A 166 -10.22 44.01 2.22
CA VAL A 166 -8.93 43.48 2.71
C VAL A 166 -7.90 43.42 1.59
N LYS A 167 -8.31 43.06 0.37
CA LYS A 167 -7.45 43.09 -0.81
C LYS A 167 -6.98 44.51 -1.10
N ARG A 168 -7.90 45.49 -1.20
CA ARG A 168 -7.55 46.92 -1.41
C ARG A 168 -6.57 47.43 -0.37
N LYS A 169 -6.75 47.08 0.90
CA LYS A 169 -5.82 47.44 1.96
C LYS A 169 -4.44 46.83 1.74
N THR A 170 -4.38 45.54 1.39
CA THR A 170 -3.11 44.84 1.10
C THR A 170 -2.41 45.44 -0.13
N ASP A 171 -3.19 45.81 -1.15
CA ASP A 171 -2.70 46.50 -2.34
C ASP A 171 -2.09 47.86 -1.98
N HIS A 172 -2.78 48.63 -1.11
CA HIS A 172 -2.27 49.90 -0.62
C HIS A 172 -0.99 49.74 0.21
N ASP A 173 -0.96 48.77 1.14
CA ASP A 173 0.20 48.49 1.99
C ASP A 173 1.45 48.22 1.12
N VAL A 174 1.33 47.37 0.10
CA VAL A 174 2.43 47.00 -0.80
C VAL A 174 2.87 48.17 -1.69
N MET A 175 1.93 48.94 -2.22
CA MET A 175 2.24 50.12 -3.07
C MET A 175 2.87 51.27 -2.26
N SER A 176 2.64 51.31 -0.95
CA SER A 176 3.21 52.32 -0.05
C SER A 176 4.63 52.00 0.43
N GLU A 177 5.14 50.79 0.16
CA GLU A 177 6.50 50.42 0.54
C GLU A 177 7.54 51.14 -0.35
N PRO A 178 8.58 51.76 0.25
CA PRO A 178 9.58 52.48 -0.52
C PRO A 178 10.31 51.52 -1.48
N ASN A 179 10.17 51.81 -2.77
CA ASN A 179 10.72 51.01 -3.84
C ASN A 179 12.24 51.21 -3.95
N ASN A 180 13.01 50.39 -3.23
CA ASN A 180 14.48 50.49 -3.15
C ASN A 180 15.22 49.78 -4.31
N GLN A 181 14.60 49.53 -5.48
CA GLN A 181 15.21 48.72 -6.54
C GLN A 181 15.17 49.35 -7.95
N GLU A 182 16.34 49.37 -8.60
CA GLU A 182 16.65 49.92 -9.93
C GLU A 182 16.25 48.99 -11.09
N HIS A 183 14.97 48.66 -11.27
CA HIS A 183 14.52 47.81 -12.39
C HIS A 183 13.53 48.53 -13.32
N GLY A 184 13.49 48.11 -14.58
CA GLY A 184 12.66 48.71 -15.63
C GLY A 184 11.16 48.64 -15.35
N PRO A 185 10.35 49.54 -15.95
CA PRO A 185 8.95 49.74 -15.58
C PRO A 185 8.00 48.56 -15.90
N ALA A 186 8.34 47.70 -16.87
CA ALA A 186 7.52 46.53 -17.22
C ALA A 186 7.74 45.37 -16.24
N ASP A 187 9.00 45.06 -15.91
CA ASP A 187 9.36 44.03 -14.92
C ASP A 187 8.89 44.41 -13.51
N HIS A 188 8.83 45.71 -13.22
CA HIS A 188 8.31 46.21 -11.95
C HIS A 188 6.81 45.91 -11.77
N ARG A 189 5.97 46.13 -12.80
CA ARG A 189 4.52 45.88 -12.70
C ARG A 189 4.19 44.40 -12.48
N ALA A 190 4.77 43.52 -13.29
CA ALA A 190 4.54 42.08 -13.17
C ALA A 190 4.98 41.54 -11.79
N ARG A 191 6.11 42.04 -11.27
CA ARG A 191 6.61 41.65 -9.95
C ARG A 191 5.73 42.18 -8.82
N VAL A 192 5.25 43.41 -8.92
CA VAL A 192 4.32 43.98 -7.93
C VAL A 192 3.02 43.18 -7.91
N GLU A 193 2.45 42.84 -9.06
CA GLU A 193 1.26 41.98 -9.13
C GLU A 193 1.49 40.60 -8.50
N GLN A 194 2.66 39.99 -8.72
CA GLN A 194 3.02 38.71 -8.11
C GLN A 194 3.16 38.80 -6.58
N GLU A 195 3.80 39.85 -6.07
CA GLU A 195 3.93 40.09 -4.62
C GLU A 195 2.58 40.43 -3.97
N LEU A 196 1.72 41.19 -4.65
CA LEU A 196 0.34 41.46 -4.22
C LEU A 196 -0.44 40.16 -4.03
N ALA A 197 -0.44 39.28 -5.04
CA ALA A 197 -1.14 38.01 -4.98
C ALA A 197 -0.60 37.13 -3.84
N LYS A 198 0.73 37.04 -3.71
CA LYS A 198 1.40 36.24 -2.69
C LYS A 198 1.07 36.74 -1.27
N ARG A 199 1.20 38.03 -0.99
CA ARG A 199 0.95 38.57 0.37
C ARG A 199 -0.51 38.48 0.77
N PHE A 200 -1.43 38.69 -0.17
CA PHE A 200 -2.86 38.50 0.09
C PHE A 200 -3.16 37.04 0.44
N GLN A 201 -2.67 36.09 -0.36
CA GLN A 201 -2.85 34.64 -0.11
C GLN A 201 -2.23 34.21 1.24
N GLN A 202 -1.02 34.69 1.55
CA GLN A 202 -0.35 34.38 2.82
C GLN A 202 -1.13 34.93 4.02
N LYS A 203 -1.53 36.20 4.00
CA LYS A 203 -2.33 36.80 5.08
C LYS A 203 -3.65 36.05 5.29
N LEU A 204 -4.31 35.65 4.20
CA LEU A 204 -5.55 34.87 4.27
C LEU A 204 -5.29 33.48 4.89
N ALA A 205 -4.29 32.75 4.40
CA ALA A 205 -3.93 31.43 4.90
C ALA A 205 -3.54 31.46 6.40
N GLU A 206 -2.73 32.43 6.81
CA GLU A 206 -2.34 32.62 8.22
C GLU A 206 -3.55 32.87 9.12
N ARG A 207 -4.50 33.70 8.67
CA ARG A 207 -5.74 33.98 9.41
C ARG A 207 -6.60 32.73 9.55
N LEU A 208 -6.79 31.98 8.47
CA LEU A 208 -7.59 30.74 8.48
C LEU A 208 -6.94 29.67 9.36
N MET A 209 -5.64 29.43 9.20
CA MET A 209 -4.88 28.48 10.04
C MET A 209 -4.86 28.89 11.52
N GLY A 210 -4.80 30.20 11.79
CA GLY A 210 -4.89 30.74 13.15
C GLY A 210 -6.26 30.51 13.79
N LEU A 211 -7.33 30.48 12.99
CA LEU A 211 -8.67 30.10 13.46
C LEU A 211 -8.76 28.60 13.71
N THR A 212 -8.18 27.76 12.86
CA THR A 212 -8.16 26.29 13.04
C THR A 212 -7.54 25.87 14.37
N ARG A 213 -6.47 26.57 14.82
CA ARG A 213 -5.82 26.30 16.13
C ARG A 213 -6.67 26.66 17.35
N ARG A 214 -7.74 27.43 17.17
CA ARG A 214 -8.65 27.87 18.25
C ARG A 214 -9.88 26.98 18.36
N ILE A 215 -10.13 26.14 17.37
CA ILE A 215 -11.21 25.14 17.41
C ILE A 215 -10.71 23.97 18.25
N ASP A 216 -11.46 23.61 19.29
CA ASP A 216 -11.17 22.41 20.09
C ASP A 216 -11.55 21.18 19.24
N PRO A 217 -10.57 20.32 18.85
CA PRO A 217 -10.84 19.20 17.96
C PRO A 217 -11.84 18.20 18.55
N GLU A 218 -11.97 18.12 19.89
CA GLU A 218 -12.84 17.16 20.57
C GLU A 218 -14.30 17.62 20.74
N GLN A 219 -14.61 18.92 20.57
CA GLN A 219 -15.94 19.45 20.87
C GLN A 219 -16.74 19.93 19.64
N GLU A 220 -16.10 20.32 18.53
CA GLU A 220 -16.80 21.03 17.43
C GLU A 220 -16.53 20.51 16.02
N THR A 221 -15.65 19.51 15.85
CA THR A 221 -15.31 19.01 14.51
C THR A 221 -16.30 17.91 14.08
N PRO A 222 -17.09 18.09 13.00
CA PRO A 222 -17.85 16.97 12.45
C PRO A 222 -16.88 15.85 12.05
N ALA A 223 -17.32 14.60 12.24
CA ALA A 223 -16.52 13.44 11.86
C ALA A 223 -16.04 13.56 10.40
N ALA A 224 -14.80 13.16 10.14
CA ALA A 224 -14.27 13.14 8.79
C ALA A 224 -15.23 12.36 7.87
N PRO A 225 -15.46 12.83 6.63
CA PRO A 225 -16.37 12.16 5.72
C PRO A 225 -15.95 10.69 5.56
N GLU A 226 -16.93 9.79 5.57
CA GLU A 226 -16.71 8.34 5.54
C GLU A 226 -15.82 7.94 4.35
N SER A 227 -15.93 8.62 3.21
CA SER A 227 -15.08 8.41 2.04
C SER A 227 -13.58 8.56 2.34
N LEU A 228 -13.17 9.53 3.17
CA LEU A 228 -11.78 9.71 3.57
C LEU A 228 -11.33 8.64 4.58
N THR A 229 -12.24 8.09 5.39
CA THR A 229 -11.89 7.00 6.31
C THR A 229 -11.59 5.69 5.60
N VAL A 230 -12.29 5.41 4.49
CA VAL A 230 -12.08 4.23 3.63
C VAL A 230 -10.77 4.32 2.86
N LEU A 231 -10.28 5.52 2.59
CA LEU A 231 -9.03 5.80 1.89
C LEU A 231 -7.78 5.72 2.80
N ARG A 232 -7.84 5.04 3.94
CA ARG A 232 -6.64 4.81 4.78
C ARG A 232 -5.68 3.84 4.11
N VAL A 233 -4.39 4.14 4.21
CA VAL A 233 -3.30 3.32 3.64
C VAL A 233 -3.28 1.95 4.30
N VAL A 234 -3.24 0.89 3.50
CA VAL A 234 -3.00 -0.47 4.00
C VAL A 234 -1.53 -0.59 4.45
N PRO A 235 -1.25 -1.02 5.69
CA PRO A 235 0.11 -1.13 6.19
C PRO A 235 0.85 -2.30 5.52
N LEU A 236 2.15 -2.09 5.33
CA LEU A 236 3.11 -3.04 4.79
C LEU A 236 3.25 -4.33 5.62
N LEU A 237 3.42 -5.48 4.96
CA LEU A 237 3.94 -6.68 5.61
C LEU A 237 5.43 -6.57 5.94
N ALA A 238 5.88 -7.33 6.95
CA ALA A 238 7.30 -7.45 7.27
C ALA A 238 8.13 -8.00 6.09
N CYS A 239 7.59 -8.97 5.35
CA CYS A 239 8.27 -9.55 4.20
C CYS A 239 8.37 -8.59 3.00
N GLU A 240 7.42 -7.66 2.84
CA GLU A 240 7.50 -6.57 1.86
C GLU A 240 8.56 -5.53 2.26
N GLN A 241 8.72 -5.26 3.56
CA GLN A 241 9.72 -4.32 4.08
C GLN A 241 11.16 -4.85 3.95
N GLN A 242 11.34 -6.16 4.09
CA GLN A 242 12.65 -6.82 4.10
C GLN A 242 13.13 -7.26 2.71
N TYR A 243 12.28 -7.14 1.69
CA TYR A 243 12.62 -7.57 0.34
C TYR A 243 13.62 -6.62 -0.34
N ASN A 244 14.83 -7.12 -0.61
CA ASN A 244 15.93 -6.41 -1.26
C ASN A 244 16.15 -6.85 -2.73
N GLY A 245 15.20 -7.60 -3.30
CA GLY A 245 15.27 -8.11 -4.67
C GLY A 245 14.87 -7.08 -5.73
N PRO A 246 14.75 -7.50 -7.01
CA PRO A 246 14.28 -6.63 -8.08
C PRO A 246 12.86 -6.10 -7.79
N LYS A 247 12.65 -4.80 -8.00
CA LYS A 247 11.37 -4.10 -7.75
C LYS A 247 10.48 -3.97 -8.98
N ASN A 248 10.92 -4.52 -10.11
CA ASN A 248 10.17 -4.62 -11.37
C ASN A 248 10.86 -5.65 -12.29
N SER A 249 10.13 -6.05 -13.34
CA SER A 249 10.60 -7.01 -14.35
C SER A 249 11.83 -6.56 -15.13
N ILE A 250 12.02 -5.24 -15.31
CA ILE A 250 13.20 -4.69 -15.99
C ILE A 250 14.47 -4.92 -15.17
N GLN A 251 14.41 -4.67 -13.85
CA GLN A 251 15.51 -4.93 -12.94
C GLN A 251 15.83 -6.42 -12.84
N GLN A 252 14.81 -7.28 -12.86
CA GLN A 252 15.00 -8.73 -12.87
C GLN A 252 15.77 -9.17 -14.12
N ARG A 253 15.31 -8.77 -15.31
CA ARG A 253 15.99 -9.09 -16.59
C ARG A 253 17.42 -8.56 -16.64
N ALA A 254 17.67 -7.36 -16.10
CA ALA A 254 19.02 -6.82 -16.03
C ALA A 254 19.96 -7.69 -15.18
N ARG A 255 19.48 -8.18 -14.03
CA ARG A 255 20.25 -9.10 -13.17
C ARG A 255 20.49 -10.47 -13.82
N GLU A 256 19.50 -10.98 -14.54
CA GLU A 256 19.63 -12.25 -15.30
C GLU A 256 20.70 -12.12 -16.38
N LEU A 257 20.72 -11.01 -17.14
CA LEU A 257 21.73 -10.74 -18.15
C LEU A 257 23.13 -10.56 -17.56
N GLU A 258 23.27 -9.90 -16.40
CA GLU A 258 24.54 -9.78 -15.70
C GLU A 258 25.06 -11.15 -15.21
N SER A 259 24.17 -11.98 -14.66
CA SER A 259 24.51 -13.33 -14.19
C SER A 259 24.96 -14.22 -15.35
N GLN A 260 24.28 -14.15 -16.50
CA GLN A 260 24.68 -14.88 -17.72
C GLN A 260 26.06 -14.45 -18.22
N ARG A 261 26.35 -13.14 -18.20
CA ARG A 261 27.67 -12.62 -18.60
C ARG A 261 28.79 -13.11 -17.68
N GLN A 262 28.54 -13.21 -16.38
CA GLN A 262 29.51 -13.72 -15.41
C GLN A 262 29.78 -15.22 -15.55
N GLN A 263 28.82 -15.99 -16.06
CA GLN A 263 29.01 -17.44 -16.31
C GLN A 263 29.76 -17.73 -17.62
N THR A 264 29.81 -16.78 -18.55
CA THR A 264 30.51 -16.90 -19.84
C THR A 264 31.97 -16.42 -19.82
N HIS A 265 32.46 -15.92 -18.68
CA HIS A 265 33.83 -15.43 -18.48
C HIS A 265 34.56 -16.26 -17.43
#